data_AF-A0A3A8QDM5-F1
#
_entry.id   AF-A0A3A8QDM5-F1
#
_cell.length_a   1.000
_cell.length_b   1.000
_cell.length_c   1.000
_cell.angle_alpha   90.00
_cell.angle_beta   90.00
_cell.angle_gamma   90.00
#
_symmetry.space_group_name_H-M   'P 1'
#
loop_
_entity.id
_entity.type
_entity.pdbx_description
1 polymer ?
#
loop_
_entity_poly.entity_id
_entity_poly.type
_entity_poly.pdbx_seq_one_letter_code
_entity_poly.pdbx_strand_id
1 'polypeptide(L)'
;MNMPMPSVFWHASSTHEDEVFKPRGVKVHGGDMQQVELRENDEETLLHPSDLEEALRKGTVPGSAVVRYEPWTGTLFARIETIAALAGAVDAPAARAAARLAKKSFPWATTLLCLLLLLAFGLQVGLGLMGLEPERLGAVGFEPTVLDAAWWSAWTAPWLHGGARHLALNLPILAYSCFRVERVLGMTGLLLVLLGASLMAALLIVPFSVLPVVGSSILAFGAWGAQLGLGLRLGEAIPREQRSAYGWSSYLLFAFFLVAGFSAPKVSVLGHVGGYLGGLAVSLWVRPETLAPRTGVALTRLRSLGAGLGLLALPAGLAWLLASSPTLLCSLSRPAGVLQDGLELSVCWRMASHPGKVMGLDAWGVGPGSDSAVFAASHLLRNPDQLDPELLQQDWERRLGSPVTQTEVPALQEGWRAWTLTSGGHSVFEQARVEGARIHRVGWYTKRPLSPPRKAFYEAVLKTVRLSEPAELKNRREAWSKLQGAPQRTFEYGEALETAGRYEEALALFARLETQENGWEWESIRARFRICSTHSTLAACGGAWRDDWLKKATLEDVAIRVPAIQWLVAEGRCPEAQQQARRLERVPEVDPAEVKQALSTCGAPR
;
A
#
# COMPACT_ATOMS: atom_id res chain seq x y z
N MET A 1 46.36 20.72 -21.39
CA MET A 1 47.47 19.74 -21.48
C MET A 1 46.84 18.37 -21.60
N ASN A 2 47.13 17.67 -22.71
CA ASN A 2 46.61 16.33 -23.03
C ASN A 2 47.52 15.23 -22.47
N MET A 3 46.94 14.02 -22.34
CA MET A 3 47.62 12.70 -22.40
C MET A 3 48.54 12.25 -21.22
N PRO A 4 48.83 10.94 -21.07
CA PRO A 4 48.05 9.75 -21.50
C PRO A 4 48.01 8.59 -20.45
N MET A 5 47.31 7.50 -20.78
CA MET A 5 47.44 6.18 -20.12
C MET A 5 48.75 5.45 -20.48
N PRO A 6 49.13 4.39 -19.75
CA PRO A 6 49.95 3.30 -20.27
C PRO A 6 49.09 2.07 -20.64
N SER A 7 49.27 1.56 -21.86
CA SER A 7 48.84 0.24 -22.32
C SER A 7 50.06 -0.62 -22.70
N VAL A 8 49.92 -1.94 -22.64
CA VAL A 8 50.97 -2.95 -22.92
C VAL A 8 50.21 -4.15 -23.55
N PHE A 9 50.29 -4.57 -24.84
CA PHE A 9 51.38 -4.81 -25.83
C PHE A 9 52.35 -5.94 -25.43
N TRP A 10 52.81 -6.89 -26.27
CA TRP A 10 52.78 -7.16 -27.73
C TRP A 10 52.46 -8.67 -27.99
N HIS A 11 52.52 -9.34 -29.15
CA HIS A 11 52.83 -9.11 -30.60
C HIS A 11 51.74 -9.88 -31.43
N ALA A 12 51.43 -9.68 -32.72
CA ALA A 12 52.09 -9.19 -33.95
C ALA A 12 52.75 -10.26 -34.86
N SER A 13 52.05 -10.67 -35.93
CA SER A 13 52.61 -10.78 -37.31
C SER A 13 51.49 -10.91 -38.37
N SER A 14 51.73 -10.41 -39.58
CA SER A 14 50.79 -10.28 -40.70
C SER A 14 51.09 -11.25 -41.85
N THR A 15 50.09 -11.60 -42.68
CA THR A 15 50.04 -11.45 -44.17
C THR A 15 49.09 -12.46 -44.85
N HIS A 16 48.70 -12.12 -46.10
CA HIS A 16 47.85 -12.86 -47.08
C HIS A 16 46.35 -12.94 -46.74
N GLU A 17 45.44 -12.29 -47.50
CA GLU A 17 45.08 -12.34 -48.94
C GLU A 17 43.94 -13.34 -49.23
N ASP A 18 42.98 -12.89 -50.04
CA ASP A 18 41.74 -13.61 -50.36
C ASP A 18 42.00 -14.82 -51.26
N GLU A 19 41.61 -16.03 -50.81
CA GLU A 19 41.34 -17.14 -51.73
C GLU A 19 40.03 -17.88 -51.43
N VAL A 20 39.28 -18.09 -52.50
CA VAL A 20 37.98 -18.77 -52.53
C VAL A 20 38.15 -20.25 -52.24
N PHE A 21 37.79 -20.69 -51.04
CA PHE A 21 37.84 -22.11 -50.69
C PHE A 21 36.66 -22.90 -51.30
N LYS A 22 36.83 -23.36 -52.54
CA LYS A 22 36.00 -24.43 -53.12
C LYS A 22 36.09 -25.68 -52.21
N PRO A 23 34.97 -26.35 -51.86
CA PRO A 23 35.05 -27.64 -51.20
C PRO A 23 35.77 -28.64 -52.11
N ARG A 24 36.83 -29.28 -51.61
CA ARG A 24 37.53 -30.34 -52.34
C ARG A 24 36.56 -31.49 -52.60
N GLY A 25 36.48 -31.93 -53.85
CA GLY A 25 35.63 -33.05 -54.25
C GLY A 25 36.07 -34.36 -53.59
N VAL A 26 35.37 -34.75 -52.53
CA VAL A 26 35.39 -36.14 -52.05
C VAL A 26 34.59 -36.95 -53.07
N LYS A 27 35.26 -37.85 -53.80
CA LYS A 27 34.58 -38.89 -54.59
C LYS A 27 33.91 -39.87 -53.63
N VAL A 28 32.66 -39.59 -53.29
CA VAL A 28 31.78 -40.58 -52.66
C VAL A 28 31.39 -41.59 -53.74
N HIS A 29 31.72 -42.87 -53.55
CA HIS A 29 31.20 -43.94 -54.40
C HIS A 29 29.67 -44.01 -54.24
N GLY A 30 28.96 -44.20 -55.34
CA GLY A 30 27.50 -44.19 -55.36
C GLY A 30 26.88 -45.25 -54.45
N GLY A 31 26.28 -44.79 -53.36
CA GLY A 31 25.11 -45.41 -52.74
C GLY A 31 23.96 -44.41 -52.84
N ASP A 32 22.75 -44.89 -53.08
CA ASP A 32 21.58 -44.04 -53.32
C ASP A 32 21.37 -43.04 -52.17
N MET A 33 21.48 -41.74 -52.47
CA MET A 33 20.97 -40.71 -51.57
C MET A 33 19.44 -40.73 -51.64
N GLN A 34 18.83 -41.53 -50.78
CA GLN A 34 17.37 -41.57 -50.62
C GLN A 34 16.87 -40.21 -50.12
N GLN A 35 16.42 -39.36 -51.05
CA GLN A 35 15.84 -38.06 -50.77
C GLN A 35 14.31 -38.15 -50.72
N VAL A 36 13.69 -37.38 -49.83
CA VAL A 36 12.24 -37.17 -49.80
C VAL A 36 11.90 -36.00 -50.70
N GLU A 37 10.99 -36.21 -51.64
CA GLU A 37 10.35 -35.12 -52.37
C GLU A 37 9.19 -34.57 -51.53
N LEU A 38 9.29 -33.32 -51.09
CA LEU A 38 8.23 -32.58 -50.43
C LEU A 38 7.59 -31.61 -51.43
N ARG A 39 6.26 -31.63 -51.56
CA ARG A 39 5.51 -30.61 -52.30
C ARG A 39 4.65 -29.78 -51.34
N GLU A 40 4.89 -28.47 -51.32
CA GLU A 40 4.19 -27.49 -50.50
C GLU A 40 3.91 -26.22 -51.32
N ASN A 41 2.65 -25.77 -51.36
CA ASN A 41 2.21 -24.53 -52.06
C ASN A 41 2.72 -24.42 -53.51
N ASP A 42 2.66 -25.52 -54.27
CA ASP A 42 3.15 -25.68 -55.65
C ASP A 42 4.69 -25.58 -55.85
N GLU A 43 5.48 -25.46 -54.78
CA GLU A 43 6.93 -25.65 -54.79
C GLU A 43 7.29 -27.12 -54.46
N GLU A 44 8.28 -27.67 -55.15
CA GLU A 44 8.90 -28.97 -54.84
C GLU A 44 10.29 -28.78 -54.25
N THR A 45 10.56 -29.45 -53.13
CA THR A 45 11.84 -29.42 -52.43
C THR A 45 12.32 -30.82 -52.12
N LEU A 46 13.62 -31.05 -52.29
CA LEU A 46 14.30 -32.30 -51.97
C LEU A 46 14.95 -32.17 -50.59
N LEU A 47 14.61 -33.06 -49.67
CA LEU A 47 15.08 -33.05 -48.29
C LEU A 47 15.59 -34.43 -47.88
N HIS A 48 16.53 -34.50 -46.93
CA HIS A 48 16.87 -35.75 -46.29
C HIS A 48 15.73 -36.19 -45.33
N PRO A 49 15.42 -37.49 -45.16
CA PRO A 49 14.34 -37.96 -44.29
C PRO A 49 14.39 -37.42 -42.86
N SER A 50 15.59 -37.30 -42.26
CA SER A 50 15.77 -36.71 -40.92
C SER A 50 15.42 -35.23 -40.86
N ASP A 51 15.70 -34.49 -41.92
CA ASP A 51 15.54 -33.04 -41.98
C ASP A 51 14.06 -32.69 -42.14
N LEU A 52 13.34 -33.50 -42.92
CA LEU A 52 11.88 -33.46 -42.95
C LEU A 52 11.27 -33.82 -41.59
N GLU A 53 11.75 -34.88 -40.92
CA GLU A 53 11.22 -35.24 -39.60
C GLU A 53 11.44 -34.12 -38.57
N GLU A 54 12.61 -33.49 -38.59
CA GLU A 54 12.94 -32.37 -37.71
C GLU A 54 12.17 -31.09 -38.07
N ALA A 55 11.96 -30.80 -39.36
CA ALA A 55 11.11 -29.71 -39.83
C ALA A 55 9.63 -29.90 -39.44
N LEU A 56 9.14 -31.14 -39.49
CA LEU A 56 7.82 -31.51 -38.96
C LEU A 56 7.75 -31.31 -37.45
N ARG A 57 8.73 -31.81 -36.68
CA ARG A 57 8.80 -31.63 -35.22
C ARG A 57 8.82 -30.15 -34.82
N LYS A 58 9.51 -29.31 -35.59
CA LYS A 58 9.54 -27.83 -35.46
C LYS A 58 8.27 -27.13 -35.96
N GLY A 59 7.38 -27.83 -36.67
CA GLY A 59 6.17 -27.26 -37.26
C GLY A 59 6.44 -26.28 -38.40
N THR A 60 7.63 -26.31 -39.01
CA THR A 60 7.96 -25.48 -40.19
C THR A 60 7.43 -26.07 -41.48
N VAL A 61 7.27 -27.40 -41.55
CA VAL A 61 6.51 -28.11 -42.58
C VAL A 61 5.17 -28.56 -41.98
N PRO A 62 4.02 -28.32 -42.63
CA PRO A 62 2.73 -28.74 -42.11
C PRO A 62 2.46 -30.22 -42.41
N GLY A 63 1.90 -30.97 -41.45
CA GLY A 63 1.51 -32.38 -41.66
C GLY A 63 0.45 -32.61 -42.75
N SER A 64 -0.16 -31.54 -43.27
CA SER A 64 -1.06 -31.57 -44.42
C SER A 64 -0.36 -31.63 -45.78
N ALA A 65 0.95 -31.31 -45.84
CA ALA A 65 1.75 -31.38 -47.06
C ALA A 65 1.86 -32.82 -47.58
N VAL A 66 2.24 -32.96 -48.86
CA VAL A 66 2.41 -34.27 -49.51
C VAL A 66 3.88 -34.55 -49.76
N VAL A 67 4.27 -35.81 -49.53
CA VAL A 67 5.63 -36.29 -49.74
C VAL A 67 5.63 -37.56 -50.58
N ARG A 68 6.70 -37.74 -51.36
CA ARG A 68 7.04 -39.00 -52.01
C ARG A 68 8.39 -39.48 -51.50
N TYR A 69 8.40 -40.68 -50.95
CA TYR A 69 9.60 -41.36 -50.47
C TYR A 69 9.37 -42.87 -50.56
N GLU A 70 10.15 -43.58 -51.36
CA GLU A 70 9.88 -44.98 -51.71
C GLU A 70 9.70 -45.90 -50.49
N PRO A 71 10.53 -45.83 -49.42
CA PRO A 71 10.33 -46.59 -48.18
C PRO A 71 9.09 -46.24 -47.34
N TRP A 72 8.36 -45.15 -47.62
CA TRP A 72 7.16 -44.73 -46.87
C TRP A 72 5.88 -44.70 -47.71
N THR A 73 5.98 -44.35 -48.99
CA THR A 73 4.85 -44.06 -49.89
C THR A 73 4.95 -44.77 -51.24
N GLY A 74 6.04 -45.49 -51.50
CA GLY A 74 6.33 -46.06 -52.81
C GLY A 74 6.48 -44.97 -53.88
N THR A 75 5.84 -45.18 -55.03
CA THR A 75 5.90 -44.26 -56.18
C THR A 75 4.91 -43.10 -56.11
N LEU A 76 3.99 -43.11 -55.14
CA LEU A 76 2.90 -42.13 -55.02
C LEU A 76 3.23 -41.06 -53.98
N PHE A 77 2.64 -39.88 -54.15
CA PHE A 77 2.60 -38.86 -53.11
C PHE A 77 1.53 -39.21 -52.08
N ALA A 78 1.89 -39.16 -50.79
CA ALA A 78 0.96 -39.33 -49.67
C ALA A 78 1.01 -38.11 -48.74
N ARG A 79 -0.08 -37.82 -48.04
CA ARG A 79 -0.11 -36.73 -47.04
C ARG A 79 0.68 -37.16 -45.80
N ILE A 80 1.52 -36.28 -45.27
CA ILE A 80 2.43 -36.62 -44.16
C ILE A 80 1.66 -37.20 -42.96
N GLU A 81 0.49 -36.64 -42.62
CA GLU A 81 -0.37 -37.13 -41.54
C GLU A 81 -0.92 -38.56 -41.69
N THR A 82 -0.80 -39.19 -42.87
CA THR A 82 -1.17 -40.59 -43.10
C THR A 82 0.00 -41.56 -42.98
N ILE A 83 1.24 -41.08 -42.84
CA ILE A 83 2.45 -41.91 -42.81
C ILE A 83 2.77 -42.32 -41.38
N ALA A 84 2.68 -43.62 -41.07
CA ALA A 84 2.85 -44.14 -39.72
C ALA A 84 4.23 -43.83 -39.11
N ALA A 85 5.29 -43.85 -39.93
CA ALA A 85 6.66 -43.52 -39.50
C ALA A 85 6.81 -42.07 -39.01
N LEU A 86 6.03 -41.13 -39.56
CA LEU A 86 6.09 -39.71 -39.21
C LEU A 86 5.07 -39.32 -38.12
N ALA A 87 4.26 -40.26 -37.62
CA ALA A 87 3.21 -39.97 -36.65
C ALA A 87 3.75 -39.29 -35.37
N GLY A 88 4.94 -39.68 -34.89
CA GLY A 88 5.59 -39.06 -33.73
C GLY A 88 6.02 -37.61 -33.97
N ALA A 89 6.46 -37.28 -35.20
CA ALA A 89 6.81 -35.92 -35.59
C ALA A 89 5.56 -35.03 -35.76
N VAL A 90 4.49 -35.58 -36.34
CA VAL A 90 3.20 -34.89 -36.51
C VAL A 90 2.49 -34.62 -35.18
N ASP A 91 2.64 -35.51 -34.18
CA ASP A 91 2.09 -35.31 -32.83
C ASP A 91 2.98 -34.40 -31.93
N ALA A 92 4.09 -33.87 -32.45
CA ALA A 92 4.95 -32.94 -31.71
C ALA A 92 4.21 -31.62 -31.34
N PRO A 93 4.53 -30.97 -30.20
CA PRO A 93 3.80 -29.79 -29.74
C PRO A 93 3.79 -28.63 -30.74
N ALA A 94 4.90 -28.38 -31.44
CA ALA A 94 5.02 -27.30 -32.41
C ALA A 94 4.29 -27.61 -33.72
N ALA A 95 4.41 -28.84 -34.26
CA ALA A 95 3.61 -29.34 -35.38
C ALA A 95 2.09 -29.13 -35.16
N ARG A 96 1.62 -29.48 -33.95
CA ARG A 96 0.21 -29.34 -33.55
C ARG A 96 -0.22 -27.88 -33.35
N ALA A 97 0.70 -26.99 -32.99
CA ALA A 97 0.44 -25.55 -32.94
C ALA A 97 0.27 -24.98 -34.35
N ALA A 98 1.19 -25.31 -35.26
CA ALA A 98 1.16 -24.90 -36.67
C ALA A 98 -0.15 -25.34 -37.35
N ALA A 99 -0.51 -26.62 -37.22
CA ALA A 99 -1.74 -27.18 -37.78
C ALA A 99 -3.02 -26.49 -37.24
N ARG A 100 -3.04 -26.11 -35.95
CA ARG A 100 -4.16 -25.34 -35.36
C ARG A 100 -4.24 -23.91 -35.90
N LEU A 101 -3.11 -23.22 -36.02
CA LEU A 101 -3.03 -21.86 -36.55
C LEU A 101 -3.46 -21.80 -38.03
N ALA A 102 -3.17 -22.84 -38.81
CA ALA A 102 -3.62 -22.98 -40.19
C ALA A 102 -5.14 -23.21 -40.32
N LYS A 103 -5.75 -24.02 -39.43
CA LYS A 103 -7.18 -24.43 -39.53
C LYS A 103 -8.19 -23.29 -39.33
N LYS A 104 -7.77 -22.12 -38.82
CA LYS A 104 -8.62 -20.91 -38.64
C LYS A 104 -9.98 -21.18 -37.94
N SER A 105 -10.00 -21.99 -36.88
CA SER A 105 -11.23 -22.34 -36.15
C SER A 105 -11.95 -21.11 -35.53
N PHE A 106 -13.26 -21.23 -35.32
CA PHE A 106 -14.07 -20.23 -34.63
C PHE A 106 -13.74 -20.18 -33.12
N PRO A 107 -13.62 -18.98 -32.50
CA PRO A 107 -13.16 -18.82 -31.12
C PRO A 107 -14.34 -18.80 -30.11
N TRP A 108 -14.92 -19.97 -29.83
CA TRP A 108 -16.09 -20.12 -28.96
C TRP A 108 -15.89 -19.57 -27.54
N ALA A 109 -14.74 -19.81 -26.91
CA ALA A 109 -14.49 -19.35 -25.55
C ALA A 109 -14.37 -17.82 -25.48
N THR A 110 -13.74 -17.20 -26.48
CA THR A 110 -13.66 -15.75 -26.62
C THR A 110 -15.03 -15.13 -26.87
N THR A 111 -15.86 -15.74 -27.74
CA THR A 111 -17.24 -15.30 -27.97
C THR A 111 -18.06 -15.38 -26.68
N LEU A 112 -18.00 -16.50 -25.96
CA LEU A 112 -18.69 -16.68 -24.68
C LEU A 112 -18.23 -15.65 -23.63
N LEU A 113 -16.93 -15.41 -23.51
CA LEU A 113 -16.37 -14.38 -22.61
C LEU A 113 -16.94 -12.99 -22.91
N CYS A 114 -17.03 -12.60 -24.18
CA CYS A 114 -17.57 -11.30 -24.58
C CYS A 114 -19.08 -11.18 -24.26
N LEU A 115 -19.85 -12.25 -24.47
CA LEU A 115 -21.28 -12.29 -24.12
C LEU A 115 -21.50 -12.24 -22.60
N LEU A 116 -20.69 -12.97 -21.83
CA LEU A 116 -20.75 -12.95 -20.36
C LEU A 116 -20.35 -11.58 -19.80
N LEU A 117 -19.41 -10.87 -20.42
CA LEU A 117 -19.05 -9.49 -20.03
C LEU A 117 -20.17 -8.48 -20.33
N LEU A 118 -20.85 -8.62 -21.47
CA LEU A 118 -22.05 -7.82 -21.78
C LEU A 118 -23.17 -8.07 -20.76
N LEU A 119 -23.39 -9.33 -20.39
CA LEU A 119 -24.36 -9.71 -19.36
C LEU A 119 -23.98 -9.18 -17.96
N ALA A 120 -22.71 -9.31 -17.56
CA ALA A 120 -22.19 -8.81 -16.29
C ALA A 120 -22.35 -7.28 -16.18
N PHE A 121 -22.06 -6.54 -17.26
CA PHE A 121 -22.28 -5.10 -17.30
C PHE A 121 -23.77 -4.72 -17.28
N GLY A 122 -24.63 -5.48 -17.98
CA GLY A 122 -26.09 -5.31 -17.89
C GLY A 122 -26.61 -5.50 -16.46
N LEU A 123 -26.11 -6.52 -15.75
CA LEU A 123 -26.41 -6.74 -14.33
C LEU A 123 -25.87 -5.61 -13.45
N GLN A 124 -24.63 -5.15 -13.67
CA GLN A 124 -24.03 -4.04 -12.94
C GLN A 124 -24.87 -2.76 -13.06
N VAL A 125 -25.33 -2.42 -14.28
CA VAL A 125 -26.23 -1.29 -14.51
C VAL A 125 -27.58 -1.50 -13.82
N GLY A 126 -28.16 -2.70 -13.91
CA GLY A 126 -29.42 -3.03 -13.23
C GLY A 126 -29.35 -2.85 -11.71
N LEU A 127 -28.29 -3.35 -11.07
CA LEU A 127 -28.04 -3.18 -9.64
C LEU A 127 -27.77 -1.70 -9.28
N GLY A 128 -27.06 -0.96 -10.14
CA GLY A 128 -26.84 0.48 -9.99
C GLY A 128 -28.14 1.30 -9.98
N LEU A 129 -29.11 0.94 -10.82
CA LEU A 129 -30.44 1.55 -10.83
C LEU A 129 -31.26 1.23 -9.56
N MET A 130 -30.89 0.19 -8.80
CA MET A 130 -31.46 -0.14 -7.50
C MET A 130 -30.72 0.52 -6.32
N GLY A 131 -29.76 1.42 -6.58
CA GLY A 131 -28.98 2.12 -5.56
C GLY A 131 -27.84 1.30 -4.94
N LEU A 132 -27.49 0.15 -5.54
CA LEU A 132 -26.33 -0.64 -5.14
C LEU A 132 -25.08 -0.18 -5.91
N GLU A 133 -23.89 -0.39 -5.34
CA GLU A 133 -22.61 -0.05 -5.97
C GLU A 133 -21.73 -1.31 -6.14
N PRO A 134 -21.98 -2.16 -7.16
CA PRO A 134 -21.23 -3.41 -7.36
C PRO A 134 -19.72 -3.22 -7.47
N GLU A 135 -19.26 -2.06 -7.97
CA GLU A 135 -17.87 -1.67 -8.04
C GLU A 135 -17.20 -1.66 -6.66
N ARG A 136 -17.92 -1.29 -5.59
CA ARG A 136 -17.36 -1.32 -4.22
C ARG A 136 -17.14 -2.74 -3.69
N LEU A 137 -17.90 -3.71 -4.18
CA LEU A 137 -17.83 -5.12 -3.76
C LEU A 137 -16.85 -5.95 -4.61
N GLY A 138 -16.47 -5.47 -5.80
CA GLY A 138 -15.65 -6.23 -6.74
C GLY A 138 -14.43 -5.51 -7.33
N ALA A 139 -14.23 -4.20 -7.10
CA ALA A 139 -12.99 -3.54 -7.50
C ALA A 139 -11.79 -4.09 -6.72
N VAL A 140 -10.66 -4.26 -7.41
CA VAL A 140 -9.40 -4.70 -6.79
C VAL A 140 -8.59 -3.48 -6.34
N GLY A 141 -8.03 -3.51 -5.13
CA GLY A 141 -7.30 -2.40 -4.55
C GLY A 141 -7.07 -2.58 -3.05
N PHE A 142 -6.27 -1.70 -2.44
CA PHE A 142 -5.89 -1.85 -1.03
C PHE A 142 -7.11 -1.95 -0.09
N GLU A 143 -8.06 -1.01 -0.19
CA GLU A 143 -9.24 -1.02 0.69
C GLU A 143 -10.17 -2.22 0.45
N PRO A 144 -10.69 -2.47 -0.77
CA PRO A 144 -11.65 -3.56 -0.94
C PRO A 144 -11.02 -4.93 -0.71
N THR A 145 -9.83 -5.17 -1.28
CA THR A 145 -9.19 -6.49 -1.26
C THR A 145 -8.62 -6.85 0.11
N VAL A 146 -8.02 -5.88 0.84
CA VAL A 146 -7.37 -6.14 2.14
C VAL A 146 -8.29 -5.77 3.30
N LEU A 147 -8.74 -4.52 3.37
CA LEU A 147 -9.46 -4.03 4.55
C LEU A 147 -10.89 -4.59 4.59
N ASP A 148 -11.56 -4.70 3.44
CA ASP A 148 -12.95 -5.20 3.35
C ASP A 148 -13.02 -6.71 3.02
N ALA A 149 -11.89 -7.41 3.07
CA ALA A 149 -11.77 -8.86 2.86
C ALA A 149 -12.25 -9.40 1.50
N ALA A 150 -12.43 -8.55 0.48
CA ALA A 150 -12.90 -8.95 -0.84
C ALA A 150 -11.79 -9.65 -1.64
N TRP A 151 -11.33 -10.81 -1.18
CA TRP A 151 -10.27 -11.61 -1.81
C TRP A 151 -10.63 -12.06 -3.23
N TRP A 152 -11.91 -12.17 -3.53
CA TRP A 152 -12.45 -12.43 -4.87
C TRP A 152 -12.31 -11.25 -5.84
N SER A 153 -11.96 -10.04 -5.38
CA SER A 153 -11.82 -8.85 -6.23
C SER A 153 -10.78 -9.01 -7.35
N ALA A 154 -9.75 -9.82 -7.15
CA ALA A 154 -8.82 -10.22 -8.21
C ALA A 154 -9.52 -10.87 -9.42
N TRP A 155 -10.67 -11.51 -9.20
CA TRP A 155 -11.47 -12.20 -10.21
C TRP A 155 -12.69 -11.43 -10.68
N THR A 156 -13.31 -10.60 -9.82
CA THR A 156 -14.52 -9.85 -10.18
C THR A 156 -14.21 -8.49 -10.82
N ALA A 157 -13.10 -7.84 -10.47
CA ALA A 157 -12.72 -6.54 -11.03
C ALA A 157 -12.69 -6.48 -12.57
N PRO A 158 -12.23 -7.52 -13.30
CA PRO A 158 -12.24 -7.48 -14.77
C PRO A 158 -13.64 -7.59 -15.41
N TRP A 159 -14.67 -7.95 -14.65
CA TRP A 159 -16.07 -8.02 -15.13
C TRP A 159 -16.86 -6.73 -14.91
N LEU A 160 -16.31 -5.80 -14.14
CA LEU A 160 -16.93 -4.53 -13.79
C LEU A 160 -16.35 -3.40 -14.63
N HIS A 161 -17.16 -2.41 -14.99
CA HIS A 161 -16.72 -1.25 -15.78
C HIS A 161 -17.37 0.03 -15.30
N GLY A 162 -16.59 1.07 -15.01
CA GLY A 162 -17.10 2.40 -14.63
C GLY A 162 -17.84 3.19 -15.73
N GLY A 163 -18.55 2.51 -16.65
CA GLY A 163 -19.42 3.12 -17.66
C GLY A 163 -19.36 2.42 -19.04
N ALA A 164 -20.41 2.59 -19.83
CA ALA A 164 -20.59 1.90 -21.12
C ALA A 164 -19.45 2.19 -22.13
N ARG A 165 -18.94 3.42 -22.18
CA ARG A 165 -17.78 3.79 -23.03
C ARG A 165 -16.53 2.97 -22.70
N HIS A 166 -16.30 2.65 -21.42
CA HIS A 166 -15.15 1.87 -21.00
C HIS A 166 -15.26 0.41 -21.47
N LEU A 167 -16.45 -0.21 -21.34
CA LEU A 167 -16.70 -1.54 -21.89
C LEU A 167 -16.59 -1.57 -23.42
N ALA A 168 -17.19 -0.60 -24.12
CA ALA A 168 -17.20 -0.53 -25.58
C ALA A 168 -15.80 -0.42 -26.20
N LEU A 169 -14.87 0.27 -25.53
CA LEU A 169 -13.46 0.34 -25.96
C LEU A 169 -12.68 -0.95 -25.62
N ASN A 170 -12.99 -1.61 -24.50
CA ASN A 170 -12.30 -2.84 -24.10
C ASN A 170 -12.73 -4.08 -24.91
N LEU A 171 -14.01 -4.19 -25.30
CA LEU A 171 -14.55 -5.39 -25.95
C LEU A 171 -13.84 -5.78 -27.27
N PRO A 172 -13.62 -4.88 -28.25
CA PRO A 172 -12.91 -5.22 -29.48
C PRO A 172 -11.47 -5.67 -29.23
N ILE A 173 -10.80 -5.00 -28.29
CA ILE A 173 -9.41 -5.29 -27.90
C ILE A 173 -9.33 -6.68 -27.26
N LEU A 174 -10.23 -6.97 -26.31
CA LEU A 174 -10.35 -8.26 -25.64
C LEU A 174 -10.66 -9.39 -26.63
N ALA A 175 -11.63 -9.19 -27.52
CA ALA A 175 -12.01 -10.16 -28.53
C ALA A 175 -10.80 -10.46 -29.45
N TYR A 176 -10.13 -9.42 -29.96
CA TYR A 176 -8.91 -9.54 -30.76
C TYR A 176 -7.81 -10.30 -30.04
N SER A 177 -7.58 -9.99 -28.76
CA SER A 177 -6.46 -10.56 -28.02
C SER A 177 -6.72 -12.03 -27.63
N CYS A 178 -7.92 -12.34 -27.15
CA CYS A 178 -8.28 -13.66 -26.66
C CYS A 178 -8.40 -14.71 -27.79
N PHE A 179 -8.93 -14.36 -28.97
CA PHE A 179 -9.13 -15.36 -30.04
C PHE A 179 -7.80 -15.98 -30.51
N ARG A 180 -6.72 -15.19 -30.51
CA ARG A 180 -5.38 -15.65 -30.90
C ARG A 180 -4.84 -16.67 -29.89
N VAL A 181 -4.96 -16.36 -28.61
CA VAL A 181 -4.59 -17.26 -27.51
C VAL A 181 -5.43 -18.54 -27.55
N GLU A 182 -6.75 -18.44 -27.76
CA GLU A 182 -7.65 -19.58 -27.88
C GLU A 182 -7.29 -20.51 -29.04
N ARG A 183 -6.91 -19.97 -30.21
CA ARG A 183 -6.54 -20.80 -31.36
C ARG A 183 -5.34 -21.71 -31.10
N VAL A 184 -4.41 -21.29 -30.23
CA VAL A 184 -3.23 -22.07 -29.87
C VAL A 184 -3.48 -22.93 -28.63
N LEU A 185 -3.92 -22.31 -27.53
CA LEU A 185 -4.02 -22.94 -26.21
C LEU A 185 -5.37 -23.63 -25.94
N GLY A 186 -6.40 -23.36 -26.75
CA GLY A 186 -7.78 -23.77 -26.51
C GLY A 186 -8.43 -23.05 -25.33
N MET A 187 -9.67 -23.44 -25.02
CA MET A 187 -10.47 -22.86 -23.92
C MET A 187 -9.78 -22.96 -22.56
N THR A 188 -9.24 -24.14 -22.20
CA THR A 188 -8.63 -24.36 -20.87
C THR A 188 -7.36 -23.54 -20.68
N GLY A 189 -6.51 -23.44 -21.71
CA GLY A 189 -5.31 -22.61 -21.65
C GLY A 189 -5.60 -21.10 -21.74
N LEU A 190 -6.65 -20.67 -22.47
CA LEU A 190 -7.13 -19.28 -22.38
C LEU A 190 -7.58 -18.95 -20.96
N LEU A 191 -8.41 -19.80 -20.33
CA LEU A 191 -8.87 -19.58 -18.95
C LEU A 191 -7.70 -19.42 -17.97
N LEU A 192 -6.67 -20.28 -18.07
CA LEU A 192 -5.47 -20.17 -17.24
C LEU A 192 -4.70 -18.86 -17.48
N VAL A 193 -4.60 -18.39 -18.72
CA VAL A 193 -4.01 -17.07 -19.05
C VAL A 193 -4.80 -15.93 -18.39
N LEU A 194 -6.14 -15.97 -18.45
CA LEU A 194 -7.00 -14.94 -17.85
C LEU A 194 -6.92 -14.92 -16.32
N LEU A 195 -6.79 -16.11 -15.70
CA LEU A 195 -6.54 -16.24 -14.26
C LEU A 195 -5.14 -15.72 -13.89
N GLY A 196 -4.09 -16.11 -14.62
CA GLY A 196 -2.73 -15.59 -14.38
C GLY A 196 -2.63 -14.07 -14.51
N ALA A 197 -3.27 -13.51 -15.54
CA ALA A 197 -3.34 -12.07 -15.79
C ALA A 197 -4.01 -11.31 -14.64
N SER A 198 -5.18 -11.77 -14.18
CA SER A 198 -5.92 -11.04 -13.13
C SER A 198 -5.28 -11.18 -11.75
N LEU A 199 -4.65 -12.33 -11.45
CA LEU A 199 -3.81 -12.49 -10.24
C LEU A 199 -2.61 -11.53 -10.26
N MET A 200 -1.85 -11.49 -11.35
CA MET A 200 -0.67 -10.63 -11.45
C MET A 200 -1.04 -9.14 -11.49
N ALA A 201 -2.17 -8.78 -12.10
CA ALA A 201 -2.75 -7.44 -11.98
C ALA A 201 -3.08 -7.10 -10.51
N ALA A 202 -3.75 -7.99 -9.77
CA ALA A 202 -4.04 -7.78 -8.35
C ALA A 202 -2.77 -7.59 -7.51
N LEU A 203 -1.72 -8.39 -7.77
CA LEU A 203 -0.42 -8.29 -7.09
C LEU A 203 0.28 -6.93 -7.29
N LEU A 204 0.05 -6.23 -8.41
CA LEU A 204 0.56 -4.87 -8.61
C LEU A 204 -0.42 -3.80 -8.12
N ILE A 205 -1.73 -3.98 -8.33
CA ILE A 205 -2.76 -3.00 -7.98
C ILE A 205 -2.88 -2.84 -6.45
N VAL A 206 -2.97 -3.93 -5.69
CA VAL A 206 -3.20 -3.86 -4.23
C VAL A 206 -2.11 -3.06 -3.49
N PRO A 207 -0.80 -3.34 -3.65
CA PRO A 207 0.24 -2.58 -2.97
C PRO A 207 0.49 -1.18 -3.57
N PHE A 208 0.40 -1.00 -4.89
CA PHE A 208 0.88 0.24 -5.55
C PHE A 208 -0.20 1.15 -6.12
N SER A 209 -1.43 0.68 -6.35
CA SER A 209 -2.50 1.55 -6.87
C SER A 209 -3.04 2.49 -5.81
N VAL A 210 -3.24 3.73 -6.22
CA VAL A 210 -3.79 4.81 -5.39
C VAL A 210 -5.32 4.68 -5.27
N LEU A 211 -5.98 4.19 -6.32
CA LEU A 211 -7.44 4.00 -6.40
C LEU A 211 -7.80 2.53 -6.65
N PRO A 212 -9.00 2.07 -6.24
CA PRO A 212 -9.56 0.79 -6.69
C PRO A 212 -9.69 0.72 -8.22
N VAL A 213 -9.54 -0.48 -8.78
CA VAL A 213 -9.50 -0.72 -10.22
C VAL A 213 -10.59 -1.71 -10.64
N VAL A 214 -11.21 -1.42 -11.77
CA VAL A 214 -12.14 -2.31 -12.50
C VAL A 214 -11.84 -2.25 -14.00
N GLY A 215 -12.22 -3.29 -14.74
CA GLY A 215 -12.24 -3.27 -16.21
C GLY A 215 -11.59 -4.47 -16.87
N SER A 216 -12.26 -5.01 -17.89
CA SER A 216 -11.79 -6.16 -18.69
C SER A 216 -10.50 -5.92 -19.48
N SER A 217 -9.94 -4.70 -19.49
CA SER A 217 -8.62 -4.45 -20.07
C SER A 217 -7.51 -5.28 -19.39
N ILE A 218 -7.64 -5.63 -18.11
CA ILE A 218 -6.74 -6.59 -17.43
C ILE A 218 -6.64 -7.91 -18.21
N LEU A 219 -7.78 -8.44 -18.66
CA LEU A 219 -7.87 -9.70 -19.43
C LEU A 219 -7.28 -9.53 -20.84
N ALA A 220 -7.55 -8.40 -21.48
CA ALA A 220 -7.07 -8.11 -22.84
C ALA A 220 -5.54 -7.98 -22.89
N PHE A 221 -4.96 -7.24 -21.94
CA PHE A 221 -3.52 -7.13 -21.78
C PHE A 221 -2.88 -8.47 -21.42
N GLY A 222 -3.53 -9.28 -20.59
CA GLY A 222 -3.13 -10.67 -20.34
C GLY A 222 -3.07 -11.52 -21.60
N ALA A 223 -4.10 -11.45 -22.44
CA ALA A 223 -4.11 -12.17 -23.70
C ALA A 223 -3.04 -11.66 -24.70
N TRP A 224 -2.69 -10.36 -24.70
CA TRP A 224 -1.52 -9.86 -25.45
C TRP A 224 -0.18 -10.33 -24.87
N GLY A 225 0.00 -10.36 -23.56
CA GLY A 225 1.19 -10.91 -22.93
C GLY A 225 1.37 -12.39 -23.28
N ALA A 226 0.27 -13.14 -23.29
CA ALA A 226 0.24 -14.52 -23.73
C ALA A 226 0.54 -14.69 -25.23
N GLN A 227 0.20 -13.74 -26.10
CA GLN A 227 0.63 -13.76 -27.51
C GLN A 227 2.14 -13.67 -27.64
N LEU A 228 2.79 -12.76 -26.90
CA LEU A 228 4.26 -12.66 -26.90
C LEU A 228 4.91 -13.94 -26.38
N GLY A 229 4.41 -14.50 -25.26
CA GLY A 229 4.96 -15.74 -24.71
C GLY A 229 4.76 -16.95 -25.62
N LEU A 230 3.64 -17.01 -26.34
CA LEU A 230 3.44 -17.98 -27.42
C LEU A 230 4.42 -17.77 -28.58
N GLY A 231 4.70 -16.52 -28.96
CA GLY A 231 5.72 -16.18 -29.95
C GLY A 231 7.12 -16.67 -29.57
N LEU A 232 7.55 -16.35 -28.34
CA LEU A 232 8.83 -16.80 -27.78
C LEU A 232 8.94 -18.33 -27.68
N ARG A 233 7.83 -19.01 -27.41
CA ARG A 233 7.79 -20.47 -27.22
C ARG A 233 7.70 -21.27 -28.51
N LEU A 234 6.98 -20.77 -29.51
CA LEU A 234 6.69 -21.50 -30.74
C LEU A 234 7.59 -21.06 -31.90
N GLY A 235 8.07 -19.82 -31.90
CA GLY A 235 9.02 -19.30 -32.88
C GLY A 235 8.57 -19.56 -34.32
N GLU A 236 9.34 -20.38 -35.03
CA GLU A 236 9.12 -20.68 -36.44
C GLU A 236 7.88 -21.53 -36.72
N ALA A 237 7.36 -22.25 -35.73
CA ALA A 237 6.13 -23.04 -35.80
C ALA A 237 4.86 -22.17 -35.99
N ILE A 238 4.99 -20.86 -35.81
CA ILE A 238 3.93 -19.90 -36.15
C ILE A 238 4.01 -19.61 -37.65
N PRO A 239 2.92 -19.79 -38.43
CA PRO A 239 2.87 -19.46 -39.86
C PRO A 239 3.39 -18.04 -40.13
N ARG A 240 4.18 -17.87 -41.21
CA ARG A 240 4.96 -16.65 -41.49
C ARG A 240 4.11 -15.38 -41.44
N GLU A 241 2.91 -15.43 -41.99
CA GLU A 241 1.93 -14.33 -42.04
C GLU A 241 1.31 -13.96 -40.68
N GLN A 242 1.51 -14.79 -39.65
CA GLN A 242 1.01 -14.58 -38.29
C GLN A 242 2.12 -14.23 -37.28
N ARG A 243 3.40 -14.44 -37.61
CA ARG A 243 4.55 -14.26 -36.69
C ARG A 243 4.60 -12.87 -36.05
N SER A 244 4.36 -11.81 -36.83
CA SER A 244 4.34 -10.43 -36.33
C SER A 244 3.31 -10.21 -35.22
N ALA A 245 2.13 -10.82 -35.34
CA ALA A 245 1.03 -10.71 -34.39
C ALA A 245 1.22 -11.52 -33.09
N TYR A 246 2.17 -12.45 -33.05
CA TYR A 246 2.64 -13.11 -31.81
C TYR A 246 4.00 -12.56 -31.34
N GLY A 247 4.55 -11.58 -32.03
CA GLY A 247 5.85 -10.97 -31.72
C GLY A 247 5.74 -9.44 -31.71
N TRP A 248 6.50 -8.79 -32.60
CA TRP A 248 6.71 -7.34 -32.57
C TRP A 248 5.44 -6.50 -32.62
N SER A 249 4.43 -6.89 -33.41
CA SER A 249 3.16 -6.13 -33.48
C SER A 249 2.35 -6.23 -32.18
N SER A 250 2.39 -7.38 -31.48
CA SER A 250 1.75 -7.51 -30.16
C SER A 250 2.47 -6.65 -29.12
N TYR A 251 3.80 -6.61 -29.15
CA TYR A 251 4.61 -5.77 -28.25
C TYR A 251 4.39 -4.27 -28.51
N LEU A 252 4.43 -3.82 -29.77
CA LEU A 252 4.19 -2.42 -30.14
C LEU A 252 2.79 -1.95 -29.73
N LEU A 253 1.76 -2.79 -29.94
CA LEU A 253 0.39 -2.44 -29.59
C LEU A 253 0.20 -2.34 -28.07
N PHE A 254 0.80 -3.25 -27.30
CA PHE A 254 0.91 -3.15 -25.85
C PHE A 254 1.60 -1.85 -25.42
N ALA A 255 2.78 -1.56 -25.97
CA ALA A 255 3.55 -0.36 -25.62
C ALA A 255 2.78 0.94 -25.95
N PHE A 256 2.10 1.00 -27.09
CA PHE A 256 1.26 2.13 -27.48
C PHE A 256 0.14 2.40 -26.48
N PHE A 257 -0.65 1.37 -26.14
CA PHE A 257 -1.74 1.54 -25.16
C PHE A 257 -1.24 1.79 -23.74
N LEU A 258 -0.07 1.24 -23.37
CA LEU A 258 0.56 1.50 -22.08
C LEU A 258 0.99 2.97 -21.95
N VAL A 259 1.68 3.51 -22.97
CA VAL A 259 2.09 4.93 -23.03
C VAL A 259 0.87 5.85 -23.00
N ALA A 260 -0.18 5.55 -23.78
CA ALA A 260 -1.43 6.30 -23.76
C ALA A 260 -2.12 6.24 -22.37
N GLY A 261 -1.98 5.13 -21.65
CA GLY A 261 -2.53 4.93 -20.31
C GLY A 261 -1.98 5.89 -19.25
N PHE A 262 -0.71 6.30 -19.34
CA PHE A 262 -0.12 7.28 -18.43
C PHE A 262 -0.77 8.67 -18.54
N SER A 263 -1.29 9.03 -19.72
CA SER A 263 -1.96 10.32 -19.98
C SER A 263 -3.48 10.28 -19.74
N ALA A 264 -4.04 9.10 -19.46
CA ALA A 264 -5.48 8.89 -19.40
C ALA A 264 -5.98 8.81 -17.94
N PRO A 265 -6.70 9.83 -17.43
CA PRO A 265 -7.22 9.78 -16.06
C PRO A 265 -8.18 8.60 -15.89
N LYS A 266 -8.09 7.93 -14.74
CA LYS A 266 -8.85 6.70 -14.39
C LYS A 266 -8.45 5.43 -15.17
N VAL A 267 -7.33 5.40 -15.88
CA VAL A 267 -6.75 4.17 -16.46
C VAL A 267 -5.69 3.58 -15.51
N SER A 268 -5.75 2.26 -15.26
CA SER A 268 -4.79 1.58 -14.40
C SER A 268 -3.61 0.97 -15.19
N VAL A 269 -2.53 1.74 -15.29
CA VAL A 269 -1.24 1.28 -15.85
C VAL A 269 -0.74 0.02 -15.13
N LEU A 270 -0.88 -0.04 -13.80
CA LEU A 270 -0.50 -1.22 -13.00
C LEU A 270 -1.30 -2.47 -13.37
N GLY A 271 -2.60 -2.32 -13.65
CA GLY A 271 -3.44 -3.43 -14.12
C GLY A 271 -3.06 -3.90 -15.52
N HIS A 272 -2.66 -2.99 -16.40
CA HIS A 272 -2.18 -3.31 -17.75
C HIS A 272 -0.84 -4.05 -17.74
N VAL A 273 0.14 -3.56 -16.98
CA VAL A 273 1.45 -4.23 -16.81
C VAL A 273 1.28 -5.58 -16.13
N GLY A 274 0.53 -5.64 -15.03
CA GLY A 274 0.32 -6.88 -14.29
C GLY A 274 -0.43 -7.93 -15.11
N GLY A 275 -1.48 -7.52 -15.82
CA GLY A 275 -2.20 -8.38 -16.77
C GLY A 275 -1.24 -8.99 -17.80
N TYR A 276 -0.48 -8.13 -18.50
CA TYR A 276 0.48 -8.54 -19.52
C TYR A 276 1.54 -9.52 -18.99
N LEU A 277 2.17 -9.22 -17.85
CA LEU A 277 3.17 -10.10 -17.24
C LEU A 277 2.57 -11.44 -16.80
N GLY A 278 1.37 -11.45 -16.24
CA GLY A 278 0.69 -12.67 -15.82
C GLY A 278 0.34 -13.58 -17.00
N GLY A 279 -0.18 -13.02 -18.08
CA GLY A 279 -0.48 -13.78 -19.31
C GLY A 279 0.76 -14.30 -20.02
N LEU A 280 1.83 -13.48 -20.08
CA LEU A 280 3.15 -13.86 -20.58
C LEU A 280 3.69 -15.07 -19.80
N ALA A 281 3.78 -14.96 -18.47
CA ALA A 281 4.29 -16.02 -17.60
C ALA A 281 3.50 -17.33 -17.73
N VAL A 282 2.16 -17.26 -17.71
CA VAL A 282 1.33 -18.47 -17.87
C VAL A 282 1.51 -19.10 -19.25
N SER A 283 1.55 -18.33 -20.34
CA SER A 283 1.70 -18.88 -21.69
C SER A 283 3.04 -19.60 -21.94
N LEU A 284 4.11 -19.17 -21.26
CA LEU A 284 5.41 -19.82 -21.28
C LEU A 284 5.41 -21.13 -20.48
N TRP A 285 4.79 -21.13 -19.29
CA TRP A 285 4.80 -22.27 -18.36
C TRP A 285 3.76 -23.36 -18.68
N VAL A 286 2.54 -22.98 -19.05
CA VAL A 286 1.40 -23.90 -19.18
C VAL A 286 1.63 -24.93 -20.29
N ARG A 287 1.26 -26.19 -20.07
CA ARG A 287 1.17 -27.19 -21.15
C ARG A 287 -0.31 -27.42 -21.46
N PRO A 288 -0.88 -26.78 -22.48
CA PRO A 288 -2.30 -26.94 -22.80
C PRO A 288 -2.55 -28.32 -23.41
N GLU A 289 -3.76 -28.84 -23.25
CA GLU A 289 -4.20 -30.09 -23.89
C GLU A 289 -4.07 -30.05 -25.42
N THR A 290 -4.23 -28.88 -26.02
CA THR A 290 -4.11 -28.69 -27.47
C THR A 290 -2.73 -29.07 -28.00
N LEU A 291 -1.67 -28.80 -27.23
CA LEU A 291 -0.28 -29.04 -27.59
C LEU A 291 0.32 -30.32 -26.95
N ALA A 292 -0.43 -31.02 -26.10
CA ALA A 292 0.05 -32.25 -25.45
C ALA A 292 -0.10 -33.50 -26.34
N PRO A 293 0.90 -34.39 -26.41
CA PRO A 293 0.81 -35.66 -27.14
C PRO A 293 -0.41 -36.49 -26.72
N ARG A 294 -0.98 -37.27 -27.65
CA ARG A 294 -2.24 -38.02 -27.45
C ARG A 294 -2.21 -38.94 -26.23
N THR A 295 -1.06 -39.56 -25.96
CA THR A 295 -0.82 -40.44 -24.80
C THR A 295 -0.74 -39.71 -23.46
N GLY A 296 -0.49 -38.38 -23.45
CA GLY A 296 -0.28 -37.57 -22.25
C GLY A 296 -1.43 -36.65 -21.84
N VAL A 297 -2.58 -36.73 -22.52
CA VAL A 297 -3.70 -35.77 -22.34
C VAL A 297 -4.29 -35.81 -20.93
N ALA A 298 -4.50 -37.00 -20.34
CA ALA A 298 -5.09 -37.12 -19.00
C ALA A 298 -4.25 -36.45 -17.90
N LEU A 299 -2.92 -36.68 -17.91
CA LEU A 299 -2.00 -36.04 -16.97
C LEU A 299 -1.92 -34.51 -17.21
N THR A 300 -2.05 -34.08 -18.46
CA THR A 300 -2.08 -32.66 -18.84
C THR A 300 -3.34 -31.96 -18.33
N ARG A 301 -4.50 -32.63 -18.41
CA ARG A 301 -5.76 -32.18 -17.79
C ARG A 301 -5.61 -32.01 -16.29
N LEU A 302 -5.09 -33.04 -15.60
CA LEU A 302 -4.90 -33.01 -14.15
C LEU A 302 -3.97 -31.85 -13.72
N ARG A 303 -2.86 -31.64 -14.43
CA ARG A 303 -1.96 -30.50 -14.20
C ARG A 303 -2.62 -29.15 -14.47
N SER A 304 -3.42 -29.04 -15.54
CA SER A 304 -4.14 -27.80 -15.87
C SER A 304 -5.22 -27.48 -14.83
N LEU A 305 -5.94 -28.50 -14.34
CA LEU A 305 -6.91 -28.38 -13.25
C LEU A 305 -6.22 -27.95 -11.95
N GLY A 306 -5.11 -28.61 -11.57
CA GLY A 306 -4.32 -28.24 -10.40
C GLY A 306 -3.77 -26.80 -10.47
N ALA A 307 -3.30 -26.37 -11.64
CA ALA A 307 -2.89 -24.98 -11.87
C ALA A 307 -4.06 -24.00 -11.75
N GLY A 308 -5.24 -24.34 -12.29
CA GLY A 308 -6.44 -23.51 -12.18
C GLY A 308 -6.93 -23.37 -10.74
N LEU A 309 -6.99 -24.47 -9.99
CA LEU A 309 -7.33 -24.47 -8.57
C LEU A 309 -6.31 -23.69 -7.73
N GLY A 310 -5.01 -23.86 -8.01
CA GLY A 310 -3.95 -23.08 -7.38
C GLY A 310 -4.10 -21.59 -7.63
N LEU A 311 -4.28 -21.17 -8.89
CA LEU A 311 -4.54 -19.77 -9.24
C LEU A 311 -5.76 -19.23 -8.49
N LEU A 312 -6.90 -19.93 -8.52
CA LEU A 312 -8.14 -19.51 -7.86
C LEU A 312 -8.02 -19.37 -6.33
N ALA A 313 -7.28 -20.27 -5.68
CA ALA A 313 -7.09 -20.28 -4.22
C ALA A 313 -6.05 -19.26 -3.73
N LEU A 314 -5.07 -18.87 -4.57
CA LEU A 314 -3.99 -17.96 -4.17
C LEU A 314 -4.47 -16.60 -3.64
N PRO A 315 -5.43 -15.89 -4.25
CA PRO A 315 -5.98 -14.65 -3.68
C PRO A 315 -6.62 -14.84 -2.30
N ALA A 316 -7.33 -15.94 -2.06
CA ALA A 316 -7.92 -16.23 -0.75
C ALA A 316 -6.84 -16.45 0.31
N GLY A 317 -5.83 -17.27 0.01
CA GLY A 317 -4.70 -17.52 0.91
C GLY A 317 -3.86 -16.27 1.19
N LEU A 318 -3.59 -15.46 0.15
CA LEU A 318 -2.83 -14.21 0.29
C LEU A 318 -3.62 -13.14 1.04
N ALA A 319 -4.90 -12.95 0.75
CA ALA A 319 -5.74 -12.00 1.48
C ALA A 319 -5.88 -12.40 2.95
N TRP A 320 -6.03 -13.69 3.25
CA TRP A 320 -6.02 -14.21 4.63
C TRP A 320 -4.66 -13.96 5.33
N LEU A 321 -3.54 -14.17 4.64
CA LEU A 321 -2.20 -13.86 5.19
C LEU A 321 -2.03 -12.36 5.47
N LEU A 322 -2.48 -11.50 4.56
CA LEU A 322 -2.40 -10.03 4.73
C LEU A 322 -3.35 -9.52 5.82
N ALA A 323 -4.55 -10.08 5.93
CA ALA A 323 -5.52 -9.75 6.98
C ALA A 323 -5.09 -10.21 8.38
N SER A 324 -4.41 -11.38 8.47
CA SER A 324 -3.87 -11.90 9.73
C SER A 324 -2.54 -11.24 10.14
N SER A 325 -1.79 -10.69 9.19
CA SER A 325 -0.49 -10.03 9.42
C SER A 325 -0.44 -8.62 8.79
N PRO A 326 -1.23 -7.65 9.28
CA PRO A 326 -1.28 -6.28 8.74
C PRO A 326 0.08 -5.57 8.76
N THR A 327 0.99 -5.99 9.64
CA THR A 327 2.38 -5.52 9.69
C THR A 327 3.19 -5.79 8.42
N LEU A 328 2.85 -6.82 7.62
CA LEU A 328 3.52 -7.08 6.33
C LEU A 328 3.34 -5.91 5.35
N LEU A 329 2.16 -5.30 5.35
CA LEU A 329 1.83 -4.11 4.54
C LEU A 329 2.48 -2.82 5.08
N CYS A 330 3.04 -2.88 6.28
CA CYS A 330 3.63 -1.78 7.03
C CYS A 330 5.13 -2.00 7.31
N SER A 331 5.75 -2.96 6.61
CA SER A 331 7.18 -3.31 6.67
C SER A 331 8.12 -2.14 6.40
N LEU A 332 7.65 -1.12 5.67
CA LEU A 332 8.25 0.22 5.63
C LEU A 332 7.37 1.16 6.45
N SER A 333 7.68 1.27 7.75
CA SER A 333 7.05 2.25 8.63
C SER A 333 7.67 3.64 8.47
N ARG A 334 6.89 4.68 8.76
CA ARG A 334 7.37 6.06 8.85
C ARG A 334 6.77 6.72 10.11
N PRO A 335 7.52 7.63 10.75
CA PRO A 335 7.00 8.39 11.89
C PRO A 335 5.86 9.32 11.44
N ALA A 336 4.86 9.41 12.29
CA ALA A 336 3.67 10.24 12.20
C ALA A 336 3.21 10.62 13.62
N GLY A 337 2.08 11.30 13.76
CA GLY A 337 1.61 11.85 15.04
C GLY A 337 2.00 13.31 15.23
N VAL A 338 1.83 13.81 16.45
CA VAL A 338 2.15 15.20 16.82
C VAL A 338 3.54 15.23 17.45
N LEU A 339 4.56 15.05 16.60
CA LEU A 339 5.96 14.83 17.03
C LEU A 339 6.53 15.97 17.88
N GLN A 340 6.11 17.22 17.63
CA GLN A 340 6.49 18.40 18.44
C GLN A 340 6.06 18.25 19.91
N ASP A 341 4.91 17.62 20.13
CA ASP A 341 4.31 17.40 21.44
C ASP A 341 4.71 16.04 22.05
N GLY A 342 5.65 15.30 21.44
CA GLY A 342 6.10 13.99 21.91
C GLY A 342 5.17 12.82 21.56
N LEU A 343 4.14 13.03 20.73
CA LEU A 343 3.24 11.96 20.30
C LEU A 343 3.72 11.32 18.99
N GLU A 344 4.28 10.12 19.08
CA GLU A 344 4.81 9.36 17.94
C GLU A 344 3.91 8.18 17.57
N LEU A 345 3.71 7.97 16.27
CA LEU A 345 2.97 6.86 15.68
C LEU A 345 3.78 6.30 14.51
N SER A 346 3.90 4.97 14.39
CA SER A 346 4.53 4.33 13.22
C SER A 346 3.45 3.92 12.22
N VAL A 347 3.21 4.75 11.20
CA VAL A 347 2.27 4.43 10.12
C VAL A 347 2.97 3.75 8.95
N CYS A 348 2.23 2.95 8.21
CA CYS A 348 2.69 2.28 6.98
C CYS A 348 3.03 3.33 5.91
N TRP A 349 4.03 3.09 5.04
CA TRP A 349 4.44 4.04 3.99
C TRP A 349 3.26 4.61 3.17
N ARG A 350 2.27 3.76 2.85
CA ARG A 350 1.04 4.13 2.13
C ARG A 350 0.22 5.20 2.87
N MET A 351 0.16 5.11 4.20
CA MET A 351 -0.52 6.10 5.04
C MET A 351 0.30 7.38 5.20
N ALA A 352 1.62 7.27 5.34
CA ALA A 352 2.52 8.41 5.33
C ALA A 352 2.53 9.19 3.99
N SER A 353 2.11 8.56 2.89
CA SER A 353 1.90 9.22 1.59
C SER A 353 0.56 9.96 1.47
N HIS A 354 -0.36 9.79 2.43
CA HIS A 354 -1.68 10.45 2.44
C HIS A 354 -1.99 11.11 3.80
N PRO A 355 -1.14 12.04 4.28
CA PRO A 355 -1.45 12.87 5.43
C PRO A 355 -2.54 13.88 5.08
N GLY A 356 -3.31 14.29 6.08
CA GLY A 356 -4.34 15.32 5.96
C GLY A 356 -4.92 15.66 7.32
N LYS A 357 -6.14 16.23 7.32
CA LYS A 357 -6.93 16.40 8.54
C LYS A 357 -8.32 15.81 8.39
N VAL A 358 -8.81 15.15 9.43
CA VAL A 358 -10.20 14.70 9.54
C VAL A 358 -10.88 15.46 10.67
N MET A 359 -11.94 16.21 10.36
CA MET A 359 -12.68 17.02 11.35
C MET A 359 -11.79 17.93 12.23
N GLY A 360 -10.66 18.41 11.70
CA GLY A 360 -9.67 19.23 12.41
C GLY A 360 -8.56 18.49 13.16
N LEU A 361 -8.61 17.16 13.26
CA LEU A 361 -7.54 16.31 13.82
C LEU A 361 -6.53 15.94 12.73
N ASP A 362 -5.25 15.79 13.06
CA ASP A 362 -4.23 15.31 12.10
C ASP A 362 -4.46 13.83 11.81
N ALA A 363 -4.44 13.44 10.54
CA ALA A 363 -4.90 12.12 10.11
C ALA A 363 -4.14 11.56 8.90
N TRP A 364 -4.14 10.23 8.79
CA TRP A 364 -3.49 9.46 7.74
C TRP A 364 -4.44 8.40 7.19
N GLY A 365 -4.87 8.58 5.95
CA GLY A 365 -5.71 7.62 5.21
C GLY A 365 -4.87 6.63 4.40
N VAL A 366 -5.48 5.58 3.83
CA VAL A 366 -4.76 4.58 3.01
C VAL A 366 -4.77 4.88 1.49
N GLY A 367 -5.44 5.97 1.10
CA GLY A 367 -5.51 6.50 -0.26
C GLY A 367 -6.35 7.79 -0.32
N PRO A 368 -6.36 8.50 -1.45
CA PRO A 368 -7.13 9.73 -1.64
C PRO A 368 -8.62 9.41 -1.67
N GLY A 369 -9.41 10.13 -0.86
CA GLY A 369 -10.84 9.86 -0.72
C GLY A 369 -11.17 8.56 0.03
N SER A 370 -10.21 7.99 0.77
CA SER A 370 -10.50 6.91 1.71
C SER A 370 -11.51 7.38 2.76
N ASP A 371 -12.55 6.57 2.99
CA ASP A 371 -13.61 6.84 3.97
C ASP A 371 -13.18 6.54 5.41
N SER A 372 -11.92 6.20 5.63
CA SER A 372 -11.36 5.95 6.97
C SER A 372 -9.89 6.36 7.10
N ALA A 373 -9.52 6.75 8.31
CA ALA A 373 -8.17 7.19 8.63
C ALA A 373 -7.82 6.86 10.08
N VAL A 374 -6.51 6.75 10.36
CA VAL A 374 -5.98 6.88 11.72
C VAL A 374 -5.75 8.36 11.99
N PHE A 375 -6.06 8.83 13.19
CA PHE A 375 -5.85 10.20 13.62
C PHE A 375 -5.00 10.27 14.90
N ALA A 376 -4.38 11.43 15.10
CA ALA A 376 -3.67 11.78 16.32
C ALA A 376 -3.91 13.26 16.67
N ALA A 377 -3.92 13.57 17.96
CA ALA A 377 -3.94 14.93 18.47
C ALA A 377 -3.26 15.00 19.85
N SER A 378 -2.73 16.18 20.18
CA SER A 378 -2.36 16.54 21.55
C SER A 378 -2.96 17.90 21.88
N HIS A 379 -3.47 18.04 23.10
CA HIS A 379 -4.06 19.28 23.59
C HIS A 379 -3.59 19.53 25.03
N LEU A 380 -3.49 20.80 25.44
CA LEU A 380 -3.29 21.18 26.84
C LEU A 380 -4.62 21.06 27.59
N LEU A 381 -4.59 20.41 28.75
CA LEU A 381 -5.69 20.39 29.71
C LEU A 381 -5.54 21.56 30.68
N ARG A 382 -6.66 22.18 31.07
CA ARG A 382 -6.67 23.16 32.17
C ARG A 382 -6.53 22.49 33.53
N ASN A 383 -7.18 21.33 33.71
CA ASN A 383 -7.09 20.48 34.88
C ASN A 383 -6.58 19.11 34.41
N PRO A 384 -5.31 18.73 34.67
CA PRO A 384 -4.74 17.48 34.17
C PRO A 384 -5.32 16.23 34.84
N ASP A 385 -5.75 16.33 36.10
CA ASP A 385 -6.14 15.18 36.93
C ASP A 385 -7.45 14.48 36.48
N GLN A 386 -8.16 15.02 35.49
CA GLN A 386 -9.44 14.49 35.02
C GLN A 386 -9.50 14.39 33.50
N LEU A 387 -9.31 13.17 32.99
CA LEU A 387 -9.81 12.81 31.66
C LEU A 387 -11.31 12.53 31.76
N ASP A 388 -12.09 13.55 31.40
CA ASP A 388 -13.55 13.53 31.37
C ASP A 388 -14.09 12.89 30.07
N PRO A 389 -14.79 11.74 30.14
CA PRO A 389 -15.41 11.11 28.98
C PRO A 389 -16.53 11.94 28.34
N GLU A 390 -17.24 12.77 29.11
CA GLU A 390 -18.36 13.59 28.60
C GLU A 390 -17.84 14.69 27.67
N LEU A 391 -16.73 15.35 28.02
CA LEU A 391 -16.05 16.31 27.14
C LEU A 391 -15.56 15.66 25.84
N LEU A 392 -15.13 14.40 25.91
CA LEU A 392 -14.74 13.63 24.73
C LEU A 392 -15.95 13.29 23.84
N GLN A 393 -17.09 12.89 24.42
CA GLN A 393 -18.33 12.69 23.69
C GLN A 393 -18.79 13.99 23.01
N GLN A 394 -18.83 15.11 23.74
CA GLN A 394 -19.23 16.43 23.22
C GLN A 394 -18.28 16.96 22.13
N ASP A 395 -16.99 16.61 22.16
CA ASP A 395 -16.06 16.89 21.07
C ASP A 395 -16.43 16.11 19.79
N TRP A 396 -16.76 14.82 19.91
CA TRP A 396 -17.19 14.00 18.77
C TRP A 396 -18.56 14.39 18.24
N GLU A 397 -19.53 14.71 19.10
CA GLU A 397 -20.86 15.20 18.68
C GLU A 397 -20.76 16.49 17.87
N ARG A 398 -19.89 17.42 18.27
CA ARG A 398 -19.61 18.65 17.50
C ARG A 398 -18.89 18.37 16.18
N ARG A 399 -17.99 17.38 16.12
CA ARG A 399 -17.27 17.01 14.88
C ARG A 399 -18.13 16.25 13.88
N LEU A 400 -19.07 15.43 14.37
CA LEU A 400 -19.97 14.60 13.55
C LEU A 400 -21.26 15.35 13.19
N GLY A 401 -21.68 16.33 13.99
CA GLY A 401 -22.93 17.07 13.80
C GLY A 401 -24.19 16.29 14.24
N SER A 402 -24.00 15.24 15.03
CA SER A 402 -25.07 14.31 15.46
C SER A 402 -24.75 13.70 16.82
N PRO A 403 -25.77 13.29 17.62
CA PRO A 403 -25.56 12.61 18.90
C PRO A 403 -24.75 11.33 18.76
N VAL A 404 -23.93 11.00 19.75
CA VAL A 404 -22.95 9.90 19.67
C VAL A 404 -23.17 8.90 20.79
N THR A 405 -23.29 7.62 20.47
CA THR A 405 -23.25 6.55 21.47
C THR A 405 -21.80 6.21 21.77
N GLN A 406 -21.31 6.59 22.96
CA GLN A 406 -20.00 6.23 23.48
C GLN A 406 -20.07 4.93 24.30
N THR A 407 -19.01 4.13 24.29
CA THR A 407 -18.85 2.96 25.16
C THR A 407 -17.37 2.79 25.50
N GLU A 408 -17.02 2.73 26.79
CA GLU A 408 -15.64 2.46 27.24
C GLU A 408 -15.27 1.00 26.96
N VAL A 409 -14.05 0.79 26.45
CA VAL A 409 -13.53 -0.51 26.00
C VAL A 409 -12.08 -0.68 26.46
N PRO A 410 -11.55 -1.93 26.52
CA PRO A 410 -10.14 -2.14 26.80
C PRO A 410 -9.23 -1.39 25.81
N ALA A 411 -8.26 -0.64 26.32
CA ALA A 411 -7.28 0.06 25.51
C ALA A 411 -6.27 -0.90 24.87
N LEU A 412 -5.59 -0.45 23.80
CA LEU A 412 -4.62 -1.28 23.07
C LEU A 412 -3.24 -1.31 23.72
N GLN A 413 -3.00 -0.45 24.71
CA GLN A 413 -1.74 -0.23 25.41
C GLN A 413 -1.99 0.11 26.88
N GLU A 414 -1.04 -0.21 27.76
CA GLU A 414 -1.11 0.07 29.20
C GLU A 414 -1.03 1.57 29.51
N GLY A 415 -1.80 2.02 30.52
CA GLY A 415 -1.90 3.44 30.90
C GLY A 415 -2.76 4.30 29.97
N TRP A 416 -3.42 3.71 28.97
CA TRP A 416 -4.41 4.39 28.12
C TRP A 416 -5.83 4.00 28.55
N ARG A 417 -6.79 4.91 28.36
CA ARG A 417 -8.23 4.62 28.39
C ARG A 417 -8.78 4.68 26.96
N ALA A 418 -9.83 3.91 26.64
CA ALA A 418 -10.33 3.82 25.27
C ALA A 418 -11.85 3.71 25.17
N TRP A 419 -12.39 4.22 24.07
CA TRP A 419 -13.82 4.22 23.78
C TRP A 419 -14.08 3.88 22.31
N THR A 420 -15.16 3.15 22.07
CA THR A 420 -15.81 3.12 20.76
C THR A 420 -16.95 4.14 20.74
N LEU A 421 -17.06 4.90 19.65
CA LEU A 421 -18.12 5.87 19.45
C LEU A 421 -18.84 5.60 18.12
N THR A 422 -20.17 5.68 18.10
CA THR A 422 -20.96 5.46 16.88
C THR A 422 -22.03 6.55 16.68
N SER A 423 -22.22 6.97 15.43
CA SER A 423 -23.26 7.94 15.05
C SER A 423 -23.50 7.92 13.54
N GLY A 424 -24.75 7.82 13.08
CA GLY A 424 -25.11 8.05 11.67
C GLY A 424 -24.41 7.19 10.61
N GLY A 425 -23.91 6.00 10.95
CA GLY A 425 -23.10 5.15 10.07
C GLY A 425 -21.59 5.37 10.17
N HIS A 426 -21.16 6.34 10.98
CA HIS A 426 -19.79 6.52 11.42
C HIS A 426 -19.45 5.64 12.62
N SER A 427 -18.24 5.11 12.62
CA SER A 427 -17.62 4.46 13.79
C SER A 427 -16.26 5.06 14.06
N VAL A 428 -16.00 5.39 15.32
CA VAL A 428 -14.71 5.84 15.87
C VAL A 428 -14.25 4.82 16.89
N PHE A 429 -12.95 4.57 16.93
CA PHE A 429 -12.28 4.11 18.14
C PHE A 429 -11.26 5.17 18.52
N GLU A 430 -11.26 5.59 19.77
CA GLU A 430 -10.26 6.49 20.31
C GLU A 430 -9.69 5.92 21.61
N GLN A 431 -8.38 6.02 21.77
CA GLN A 431 -7.73 5.88 23.06
C GLN A 431 -6.99 7.16 23.42
N ALA A 432 -7.02 7.53 24.69
CA ALA A 432 -6.39 8.73 25.20
C ALA A 432 -5.64 8.47 26.51
N ARG A 433 -4.59 9.26 26.74
CA ARG A 433 -3.70 9.23 27.90
C ARG A 433 -3.30 10.65 28.27
N VAL A 434 -3.26 10.94 29.56
CA VAL A 434 -2.76 12.22 30.09
C VAL A 434 -1.29 12.05 30.49
N GLU A 435 -0.46 13.01 30.10
CA GLU A 435 0.94 13.15 30.53
C GLU A 435 1.18 14.60 30.94
N GLY A 436 1.42 14.83 32.23
CA GLY A 436 1.52 16.18 32.79
C GLY A 436 0.30 17.03 32.44
N ALA A 437 0.53 18.21 31.85
CA ALA A 437 -0.54 19.14 31.43
C ALA A 437 -1.20 18.79 30.08
N ARG A 438 -0.89 17.65 29.45
CA ARG A 438 -1.35 17.31 28.10
C ARG A 438 -2.19 16.04 28.05
N ILE A 439 -3.23 16.08 27.22
CA ILE A 439 -3.93 14.88 26.75
C ILE A 439 -3.42 14.52 25.35
N HIS A 440 -3.01 13.27 25.19
CA HIS A 440 -2.69 12.66 23.91
C HIS A 440 -3.86 11.77 23.49
N ARG A 441 -4.34 11.98 22.25
CA ARG A 441 -5.51 11.31 21.68
C ARG A 441 -5.09 10.62 20.39
N VAL A 442 -5.38 9.33 20.25
CA VAL A 442 -5.07 8.56 19.04
C VAL A 442 -6.20 7.59 18.75
N GLY A 443 -6.53 7.41 17.48
CA GLY A 443 -7.68 6.59 17.13
C GLY A 443 -7.81 6.33 15.64
N TRP A 444 -8.89 5.65 15.27
CA TRP A 444 -9.31 5.53 13.89
C TRP A 444 -10.78 5.91 13.75
N TYR A 445 -11.15 6.35 12.55
CA TYR A 445 -12.52 6.69 12.17
C TYR A 445 -12.85 6.06 10.82
N THR A 446 -14.11 5.67 10.63
CA THR A 446 -14.65 5.16 9.38
C THR A 446 -16.06 5.70 9.14
N LYS A 447 -16.40 6.02 7.88
CA LYS A 447 -17.77 6.35 7.42
C LYS A 447 -18.60 5.14 7.01
N ARG A 448 -18.11 3.93 7.31
CA ARG A 448 -18.69 2.66 6.88
C ARG A 448 -18.66 1.65 8.02
N PRO A 449 -19.57 0.64 8.01
CA PRO A 449 -19.50 -0.50 8.91
C PRO A 449 -18.10 -1.11 8.95
N LEU A 450 -17.60 -1.37 10.16
CA LEU A 450 -16.24 -1.82 10.38
C LEU A 450 -16.11 -3.33 10.14
N SER A 451 -15.37 -3.72 9.10
CA SER A 451 -14.98 -5.11 8.88
C SER A 451 -13.89 -5.56 9.87
N PRO A 452 -13.81 -6.85 10.23
CA PRO A 452 -12.77 -7.35 11.12
C PRO A 452 -11.32 -7.08 10.64
N PRO A 453 -10.96 -7.21 9.35
CA PRO A 453 -9.60 -6.89 8.89
C PRO A 453 -9.28 -5.39 8.92
N ARG A 454 -10.25 -4.52 8.62
CA ARG A 454 -10.08 -3.05 8.75
C ARG A 454 -9.84 -2.66 10.20
N LYS A 455 -10.57 -3.26 11.16
CA LYS A 455 -10.33 -3.11 12.60
C LYS A 455 -8.91 -3.56 12.97
N ALA A 456 -8.54 -4.79 12.63
CA ALA A 456 -7.24 -5.36 12.96
C ALA A 456 -6.06 -4.55 12.37
N PHE A 457 -6.21 -4.03 11.15
CA PHE A 457 -5.21 -3.17 10.51
C PHE A 457 -5.00 -1.87 11.29
N TYR A 458 -6.08 -1.14 11.62
CA TYR A 458 -5.94 0.12 12.35
C TYR A 458 -5.53 -0.06 13.82
N GLU A 459 -5.96 -1.12 14.50
CA GLU A 459 -5.47 -1.46 15.83
C GLU A 459 -3.99 -1.85 15.83
N ALA A 460 -3.49 -2.53 14.79
CA ALA A 460 -2.07 -2.82 14.63
C ALA A 460 -1.24 -1.54 14.47
N VAL A 461 -1.76 -0.53 13.75
CA VAL A 461 -1.13 0.80 13.65
C VAL A 461 -1.15 1.51 15.00
N LEU A 462 -2.29 1.56 15.71
CA LEU A 462 -2.39 2.22 17.02
C LEU A 462 -1.56 1.57 18.13
N LYS A 463 -1.28 0.26 18.04
CA LYS A 463 -0.32 -0.43 18.93
C LYS A 463 1.12 0.06 18.80
N THR A 464 1.46 0.81 17.75
CA THR A 464 2.79 1.41 17.56
C THR A 464 2.98 2.76 18.25
N VAL A 465 1.93 3.32 18.87
CA VAL A 465 1.98 4.63 19.52
C VAL A 465 3.03 4.64 20.63
N ARG A 466 3.81 5.72 20.69
CA ARG A 466 4.80 6.00 21.73
C ARG A 466 4.65 7.44 22.18
N LEU A 467 4.86 7.66 23.47
CA LEU A 467 5.02 8.99 24.04
C LEU A 467 6.51 9.21 24.31
N SER A 468 7.02 10.33 23.83
CA SER A 468 8.39 10.80 24.00
C SER A 468 8.39 12.20 24.63
N GLU A 469 9.57 12.67 25.03
CA GLU A 469 9.69 14.02 25.59
C GLU A 469 9.36 15.07 24.51
N PRO A 470 8.44 16.04 24.77
CA PRO A 470 8.11 17.09 23.82
C PRO A 470 9.35 17.85 23.34
N ALA A 471 9.35 18.26 22.07
CA ALA A 471 10.55 18.77 21.41
C ALA A 471 11.14 20.00 22.12
N GLU A 472 10.31 20.93 22.57
CA GLU A 472 10.77 22.11 23.33
C GLU A 472 11.34 21.72 24.70
N LEU A 473 10.68 20.80 25.42
CA LEU A 473 11.18 20.34 26.73
C LEU A 473 12.53 19.64 26.59
N LYS A 474 12.68 18.79 25.55
CA LYS A 474 13.94 18.14 25.20
C LYS A 474 15.03 19.16 24.85
N ASN A 475 14.73 20.15 24.01
CA ASN A 475 15.66 21.21 23.63
C ASN A 475 16.16 21.99 24.86
N ARG A 476 15.25 22.33 25.79
CA ARG A 476 15.58 23.03 27.04
C ARG A 476 16.41 22.16 27.98
N ARG A 477 16.08 20.88 28.13
CA ARG A 477 16.87 19.89 28.89
C ARG A 477 18.28 19.73 28.34
N GLU A 478 18.44 19.70 27.01
CA GLU A 478 19.74 19.60 26.34
C GLU A 478 20.55 20.91 26.37
N ALA A 479 19.90 22.07 26.41
CA ALA A 479 20.55 23.35 26.63
C ALA A 479 21.04 23.50 28.09
N TRP A 480 20.21 23.08 29.05
CA TRP A 480 20.54 23.05 30.47
C TRP A 480 21.64 22.03 30.80
N SER A 481 21.61 20.82 30.24
CA SER A 481 22.61 19.78 30.54
C SER A 481 24.04 20.17 30.12
N LYS A 482 24.19 21.02 29.10
CA LYS A 482 25.48 21.58 28.65
C LYS A 482 26.02 22.65 29.60
N LEU A 483 25.15 23.32 30.36
CA LEU A 483 25.47 24.49 31.19
C LEU A 483 24.69 24.46 32.52
N GLN A 484 24.80 23.37 33.28
CA GLN A 484 24.00 23.14 34.49
C GLN A 484 24.21 24.20 35.60
N GLY A 485 25.33 24.92 35.59
CA GLY A 485 25.61 26.04 36.49
C GLY A 485 25.08 27.40 36.02
N ALA A 486 24.47 27.50 34.83
CA ALA A 486 23.92 28.76 34.33
C ALA A 486 22.53 29.01 34.95
N PRO A 487 22.32 30.13 35.68
CA PRO A 487 21.05 30.41 36.37
C PRO A 487 19.88 30.50 35.38
N GLN A 488 20.07 31.29 34.32
CA GLN A 488 19.13 31.43 33.20
C GLN A 488 18.69 30.09 32.61
N ARG A 489 19.62 29.17 32.31
CA ARG A 489 19.28 27.88 31.72
C ARG A 489 18.51 26.97 32.67
N THR A 490 18.76 27.09 33.97
CA THR A 490 18.02 26.36 35.00
C THR A 490 16.60 26.89 35.12
N PHE A 491 16.41 28.22 35.04
CA PHE A 491 15.09 28.84 35.02
C PHE A 491 14.30 28.48 33.76
N GLU A 492 14.88 28.69 32.57
CA GLU A 492 14.26 28.36 31.26
C GLU A 492 13.82 26.89 31.17
N TYR A 493 14.57 25.96 31.79
CA TYR A 493 14.19 24.54 31.83
C TYR A 493 13.10 24.28 32.88
N GLY A 494 13.10 25.00 34.01
CA GLY A 494 11.99 25.01 34.97
C GLY A 494 10.66 25.48 34.37
N GLU A 495 10.66 26.57 33.61
CA GLU A 495 9.48 27.07 32.90
C GLU A 495 8.95 26.07 31.85
N ALA A 496 9.85 25.36 31.17
CA ALA A 496 9.47 24.31 30.22
C ALA A 496 8.84 23.10 30.93
N LEU A 497 9.32 22.73 32.12
CA LEU A 497 8.72 21.69 32.97
C LEU A 497 7.36 22.12 33.53
N GLU A 498 7.22 23.38 33.97
CA GLU A 498 5.93 23.96 34.39
C GLU A 498 4.91 23.92 33.25
N THR A 499 5.30 24.36 32.05
CA THR A 499 4.46 24.33 30.83
C THR A 499 4.08 22.90 30.42
N ALA A 500 4.94 21.92 30.71
CA ALA A 500 4.65 20.50 30.51
C ALA A 500 3.80 19.87 31.65
N GLY A 501 3.50 20.61 32.73
CA GLY A 501 2.80 20.09 33.92
C GLY A 501 3.64 19.20 34.83
N ARG A 502 4.97 19.21 34.70
CA ARG A 502 5.91 18.47 35.55
C ARG A 502 6.30 19.32 36.77
N TYR A 503 5.28 19.73 37.54
CA TYR A 503 5.38 20.80 38.54
C TYR A 503 6.41 20.53 39.65
N GLU A 504 6.47 19.31 40.22
CA GLU A 504 7.46 18.96 41.24
C GLU A 504 8.91 19.11 40.74
N GLU A 505 9.17 18.75 39.48
CA GLU A 505 10.50 18.90 38.87
C GLU A 505 10.84 20.36 38.55
N ALA A 506 9.85 21.15 38.12
CA ALA A 506 10.00 22.59 37.95
C ALA A 506 10.34 23.27 39.30
N LEU A 507 9.56 22.99 40.35
CA LEU A 507 9.79 23.49 41.71
C LEU A 507 11.18 23.09 42.23
N ALA A 508 11.62 21.86 41.98
CA ALA A 508 12.95 21.37 42.38
C ALA A 508 14.12 22.05 41.63
N LEU A 509 13.91 22.56 40.41
CA LEU A 509 14.90 23.39 39.71
C LEU A 509 14.88 24.84 40.23
N PHE A 510 13.70 25.43 40.39
CA PHE A 510 13.58 26.79 40.91
C PHE A 510 14.18 26.93 42.32
N ALA A 511 14.01 25.91 43.18
CA ALA A 511 14.66 25.86 44.50
C ALA A 511 16.20 25.91 44.47
N ARG A 512 16.86 25.54 43.36
CA ARG A 512 18.33 25.65 43.21
C ARG A 512 18.81 27.07 42.94
N LEU A 513 17.91 27.96 42.55
CA LEU A 513 18.19 29.37 42.26
C LEU A 513 17.93 30.27 43.47
N GLU A 514 17.17 29.80 44.47
CA GLU A 514 16.80 30.54 45.68
C GLU A 514 17.99 31.11 46.46
N THR A 515 19.14 30.43 46.45
CA THR A 515 20.34 30.80 47.24
C THR A 515 21.40 31.55 46.43
N GLN A 516 21.09 31.95 45.20
CA GLN A 516 22.02 32.70 44.35
C GLN A 516 21.73 34.19 44.45
N GLU A 517 22.75 35.03 44.47
CA GLU A 517 22.61 36.50 44.51
C GLU A 517 22.86 37.06 43.10
N ASN A 518 21.94 36.81 42.16
CA ASN A 518 22.15 37.16 40.74
C ASN A 518 20.90 37.58 39.95
N GLY A 519 19.81 37.92 40.65
CA GLY A 519 18.51 38.29 40.11
C GLY A 519 17.57 37.11 39.83
N TRP A 520 18.09 35.91 39.58
CA TRP A 520 17.27 34.73 39.25
C TRP A 520 16.59 34.12 40.48
N GLU A 521 17.03 34.46 41.69
CA GLU A 521 16.35 34.12 42.93
C GLU A 521 14.92 34.69 43.00
N TRP A 522 14.71 35.94 42.54
CA TRP A 522 13.38 36.55 42.54
C TRP A 522 12.45 35.93 41.52
N GLU A 523 12.94 35.69 40.30
CA GLU A 523 12.16 35.02 39.25
C GLU A 523 11.79 33.58 39.64
N SER A 524 12.74 32.82 40.21
CA SER A 524 12.48 31.45 40.65
C SER A 524 11.44 31.39 41.78
N ILE A 525 11.47 32.35 42.71
CA ILE A 525 10.51 32.46 43.80
C ILE A 525 9.13 32.88 43.28
N ARG A 526 9.03 33.85 42.35
CA ARG A 526 7.78 34.20 41.66
C ARG A 526 7.15 32.99 40.97
N ALA A 527 7.95 32.19 40.25
CA ALA A 527 7.49 30.96 39.60
C ALA A 527 7.01 29.90 40.60
N ARG A 528 7.72 29.68 41.71
CA ARG A 528 7.27 28.76 42.77
C ARG A 528 5.96 29.21 43.43
N PHE A 529 5.81 30.49 43.73
CA PHE A 529 4.56 31.03 44.27
C PHE A 529 3.38 30.84 43.31
N ARG A 530 3.58 31.08 42.01
CA ARG A 530 2.58 30.85 40.94
C ARG A 530 2.14 29.39 40.85
N ILE A 531 3.07 28.44 40.81
CA ILE A 531 2.74 27.00 40.79
C ILE A 531 1.97 26.62 42.06
N CYS A 532 2.46 27.03 43.22
CA CYS A 532 1.94 26.60 44.52
C CYS A 532 0.61 27.25 44.93
N SER A 533 0.17 28.33 44.29
CA SER A 533 -1.19 28.84 44.51
C SER A 533 -2.25 28.05 43.76
N THR A 534 -1.88 27.41 42.64
CA THR A 534 -2.78 26.54 41.86
C THR A 534 -2.70 25.08 42.32
N HIS A 535 -1.50 24.62 42.68
CA HIS A 535 -1.20 23.23 43.07
C HIS A 535 -0.66 23.16 44.50
N SER A 536 -1.42 23.69 45.46
CA SER A 536 -1.01 23.85 46.86
C SER A 536 -0.73 22.54 47.61
N THR A 537 -1.18 21.40 47.08
CA THR A 537 -1.00 20.05 47.63
C THR A 537 0.33 19.38 47.26
N LEU A 538 1.12 19.97 46.36
CA LEU A 538 2.43 19.43 45.95
C LEU A 538 3.43 19.47 47.11
N ALA A 539 4.30 18.46 47.20
CA ALA A 539 5.24 18.31 48.30
C ALA A 539 6.29 19.44 48.32
N ALA A 540 6.83 19.80 47.15
CA ALA A 540 7.81 20.90 47.04
C ALA A 540 7.22 22.31 47.27
N CYS A 541 5.89 22.42 47.37
CA CYS A 541 5.27 23.66 47.82
C CYS A 541 5.43 23.90 49.32
N GLY A 542 5.55 22.84 50.13
CA GLY A 542 5.75 22.95 51.58
C GLY A 542 7.07 23.63 51.99
N GLY A 543 7.14 24.08 53.24
CA GLY A 543 8.37 24.55 53.90
C GLY A 543 8.43 26.05 54.23
N ALA A 544 9.45 26.41 55.01
CA ALA A 544 9.65 27.75 55.59
C ALA A 544 10.05 28.83 54.56
N TRP A 545 10.55 28.43 53.39
CA TRP A 545 10.94 29.34 52.30
C TRP A 545 9.82 30.35 51.96
N ARG A 546 8.54 29.91 52.00
CA ARG A 546 7.38 30.77 51.72
C ARG A 546 7.27 31.94 52.69
N ASP A 547 7.30 31.67 53.99
CA ASP A 547 7.19 32.71 55.02
C ASP A 547 8.43 33.62 55.02
N ASP A 548 9.62 33.09 54.71
CA ASP A 548 10.86 33.89 54.65
C ASP A 548 10.91 34.81 53.42
N TRP A 549 10.48 34.34 52.24
CA TRP A 549 10.38 35.19 51.05
C TRP A 549 9.21 36.17 51.12
N LEU A 550 8.10 35.84 51.78
CA LEU A 550 6.99 36.78 52.01
C LEU A 550 7.36 37.94 52.95
N LYS A 551 8.36 37.76 53.83
CA LYS A 551 8.98 38.84 54.63
C LYS A 551 9.93 39.71 53.80
N LYS A 552 10.67 39.11 52.85
CA LYS A 552 11.64 39.81 51.98
C LYS A 552 10.98 40.60 50.84
N ALA A 553 9.92 40.05 50.24
CA ALA A 553 9.21 40.67 49.11
C ALA A 553 8.70 42.07 49.47
N THR A 554 8.67 42.98 48.50
CA THR A 554 8.08 44.31 48.67
C THR A 554 6.55 44.24 48.74
N LEU A 555 5.85 45.40 48.80
CA LEU A 555 4.39 45.40 48.63
C LEU A 555 4.01 45.43 47.13
N GLU A 556 4.91 45.95 46.31
CA GLU A 556 4.85 46.03 44.84
C GLU A 556 5.11 44.68 44.15
N ASP A 557 5.67 43.68 44.85
CA ASP A 557 5.86 42.29 44.35
C ASP A 557 4.52 41.51 44.26
N VAL A 558 3.57 41.99 43.46
CA VAL A 558 2.24 41.40 43.24
C VAL A 558 2.34 39.91 42.88
N ALA A 559 3.31 39.54 42.04
CA ALA A 559 3.59 38.17 41.60
C ALA A 559 3.99 37.19 42.72
N ILE A 560 4.35 37.68 43.91
CA ILE A 560 4.51 36.88 45.13
C ILE A 560 3.28 37.06 46.03
N ARG A 561 2.87 38.32 46.24
CA ARG A 561 1.86 38.70 47.23
C ARG A 561 0.46 38.14 46.94
N VAL A 562 0.00 38.13 45.69
CA VAL A 562 -1.34 37.61 45.33
C VAL A 562 -1.40 36.07 45.38
N PRO A 563 -0.45 35.32 44.77
CA PRO A 563 -0.38 33.88 44.96
C PRO A 563 -0.22 33.45 46.43
N ALA A 564 0.49 34.24 47.25
CA ALA A 564 0.59 33.99 48.69
C ALA A 564 -0.76 34.09 49.42
N ILE A 565 -1.67 34.98 49.00
CA ILE A 565 -3.04 35.05 49.58
C ILE A 565 -3.80 33.76 49.23
N GLN A 566 -3.82 33.35 47.96
CA GLN A 566 -4.47 32.12 47.50
C GLN A 566 -3.94 30.88 48.23
N TRP A 567 -2.63 30.82 48.46
CA TRP A 567 -1.97 29.77 49.23
C TRP A 567 -2.36 29.78 50.72
N LEU A 568 -2.31 30.93 51.41
CA LEU A 568 -2.73 31.07 52.81
C LEU A 568 -4.21 30.66 52.99
N VAL A 569 -5.05 30.99 52.01
CA VAL A 569 -6.46 30.57 51.94
C VAL A 569 -6.57 29.05 51.83
N ALA A 570 -5.77 28.41 50.96
CA ALA A 570 -5.74 26.95 50.80
C ALA A 570 -5.23 26.20 52.05
N GLU A 571 -4.33 26.79 52.84
CA GLU A 571 -3.90 26.26 54.15
C GLU A 571 -4.89 26.59 55.30
N GLY A 572 -6.02 27.26 55.02
CA GLY A 572 -7.00 27.67 56.03
C GLY A 572 -6.55 28.84 56.92
N ARG A 573 -5.42 29.49 56.61
CA ARG A 573 -4.85 30.66 57.31
C ARG A 573 -5.57 31.96 56.93
N CYS A 574 -6.91 31.93 56.92
CA CYS A 574 -7.77 33.04 56.49
C CYS A 574 -7.47 34.40 57.17
N PRO A 575 -7.19 34.51 58.49
CA PRO A 575 -6.86 35.79 59.12
C PRO A 575 -5.59 36.44 58.55
N GLU A 576 -4.60 35.62 58.21
CA GLU A 576 -3.33 36.07 57.62
C GLU A 576 -3.52 36.48 56.15
N ALA A 577 -4.28 35.69 55.38
CA ALA A 577 -4.66 36.02 54.02
C ALA A 577 -5.39 37.37 53.93
N GLN A 578 -6.38 37.60 54.82
CA GLN A 578 -7.08 38.88 54.94
C GLN A 578 -6.16 40.02 55.37
N GLN A 579 -5.14 39.76 56.19
CA GLN A 579 -4.15 40.78 56.57
C GLN A 579 -3.26 41.17 55.38
N GLN A 580 -2.83 40.22 54.54
CA GLN A 580 -2.07 40.50 53.33
C GLN A 580 -2.93 41.27 52.31
N ALA A 581 -4.18 40.85 52.08
CA ALA A 581 -5.12 41.54 51.19
C ALA A 581 -5.30 43.03 51.54
N ARG A 582 -5.55 43.35 52.82
CA ARG A 582 -5.66 44.74 53.31
C ARG A 582 -4.39 45.59 53.13
N ARG A 583 -3.22 44.98 52.95
CA ARG A 583 -1.98 45.70 52.62
C ARG A 583 -1.90 45.99 51.12
N LEU A 584 -2.39 45.08 50.27
CA LEU A 584 -2.43 45.23 48.82
C LEU A 584 -3.49 46.20 48.31
N GLU A 585 -4.58 46.43 49.05
CA GLU A 585 -5.59 47.47 48.75
C GLU A 585 -5.00 48.88 48.55
N ARG A 586 -3.76 49.12 48.96
CA ARG A 586 -3.04 50.40 48.87
C ARG A 586 -2.03 50.46 47.71
N VAL A 587 -1.86 49.37 46.97
CA VAL A 587 -0.89 49.26 45.86
C VAL A 587 -1.64 49.51 44.54
N PRO A 588 -1.32 50.59 43.79
CA PRO A 588 -2.10 50.97 42.59
C PRO A 588 -2.10 49.95 41.45
N GLU A 589 -1.13 49.03 41.45
CA GLU A 589 -0.90 48.03 40.40
C GLU A 589 -1.68 46.73 40.61
N VAL A 590 -2.37 46.59 41.75
CA VAL A 590 -3.14 45.38 42.12
C VAL A 590 -4.60 45.54 41.71
N ASP A 591 -5.15 44.58 40.95
CA ASP A 591 -6.58 44.53 40.68
C ASP A 591 -7.36 44.11 41.96
N PRO A 592 -8.26 44.95 42.51
CA PRO A 592 -9.07 44.59 43.67
C PRO A 592 -9.98 43.38 43.42
N ALA A 593 -10.34 43.09 42.16
CA ALA A 593 -11.12 41.90 41.81
C ALA A 593 -10.31 40.61 42.00
N GLU A 594 -9.02 40.62 41.64
CA GLU A 594 -8.12 39.47 41.79
C GLU A 594 -7.89 39.12 43.27
N VAL A 595 -7.64 40.13 44.11
CA VAL A 595 -7.51 39.96 45.58
C VAL A 595 -8.80 39.43 46.20
N LYS A 596 -9.96 39.95 45.75
CA LYS A 596 -11.27 39.47 46.21
C LYS A 596 -11.56 38.04 45.77
N GLN A 597 -11.14 37.64 44.56
CA GLN A 597 -11.24 36.27 44.08
C GLN A 597 -10.33 35.33 44.86
N ALA A 598 -9.08 35.75 45.15
CA ALA A 598 -8.14 35.00 45.97
C ALA A 598 -8.68 34.69 47.37
N LEU A 599 -9.45 35.60 47.96
CA LEU A 599 -10.11 35.42 49.26
C LEU A 599 -11.46 34.66 49.21
N SER A 600 -11.97 34.26 48.05
CA SER A 600 -13.39 33.84 47.90
C SER A 600 -13.86 32.69 48.81
N THR A 601 -12.96 31.79 49.22
CA THR A 601 -13.24 30.68 50.16
C THR A 601 -13.01 31.05 51.64
N CYS A 602 -12.31 32.15 51.93
CA CYS A 602 -12.23 32.74 53.26
C CYS A 602 -13.33 33.79 53.42
N GLY A 603 -14.45 33.39 54.05
CA GLY A 603 -15.63 34.23 54.25
C GLY A 603 -15.30 35.64 54.75
N ALA A 604 -16.11 36.62 54.31
CA ALA A 604 -15.85 38.04 54.51
C ALA A 604 -15.53 38.38 55.98
N PRO A 605 -14.55 39.27 56.24
CA PRO A 605 -14.26 39.73 57.59
C PRO A 605 -15.52 40.35 58.21
N ARG A 606 -15.82 39.95 59.46
CA ARG A 606 -16.87 40.56 60.29
C ARG A 606 -16.40 41.89 60.88
#